data_AF-A0A0C2HEM0-F1
#
_entry.id   AF-A0A0C2HEM0-F1
#
_cell.length_a   1.000
_cell.length_b   1.000
_cell.length_c   1.000
_cell.angle_alpha   90.00
_cell.angle_beta   90.00
_cell.angle_gamma   90.00
#
_symmetry.space_group_name_H-M   'P 1'
#
loop_
_entity.id
_entity.type
_entity.pdbx_description
1 polymer ?
#
loop_
_entity_poly.entity_id
_entity_poly.type
_entity_poly.pdbx_seq_one_letter_code
_entity_poly.pdbx_strand_id
1 'polypeptide(L)'
;MLINEHALKLLIHQAVVEALTENDNDEYEGFADMARFREISGISKHDIEEKLMFHPKFNQHVYRLQGRKRYIDIKPALKSIKEVMKENDNLI
;
A
#
# COMPACT_ATOMS: atom_id res chain seq x y z
N MET A 1 -15.27 -38.19 15.76
CA MET A 1 -15.45 -37.61 14.42
C MET A 1 -14.10 -37.07 13.98
N LEU A 2 -13.36 -37.79 13.13
CA LEU A 2 -12.10 -37.30 12.59
C LEU A 2 -12.45 -36.23 11.55
N ILE A 3 -12.10 -34.97 11.81
CA ILE A 3 -12.22 -33.91 10.83
C ILE A 3 -11.39 -34.35 9.61
N ASN A 4 -12.00 -34.39 8.44
CA ASN A 4 -11.30 -34.67 7.19
C ASN A 4 -10.32 -33.53 6.93
N GLU A 5 -9.03 -33.78 7.16
CA GLU A 5 -7.96 -32.79 7.00
C GLU A 5 -7.99 -32.11 5.62
N HIS A 6 -8.37 -32.86 4.58
CA HIS A 6 -8.52 -32.31 3.24
C HIS A 6 -9.66 -31.30 3.14
N ALA A 7 -10.81 -31.60 3.77
CA ALA A 7 -11.94 -30.69 3.81
C ALA A 7 -11.60 -29.41 4.60
N LEU A 8 -10.82 -29.54 5.67
CA LEU A 8 -10.35 -28.37 6.44
C LEU A 8 -9.38 -27.51 5.62
N LYS A 9 -8.43 -28.11 4.91
CA LYS A 9 -7.51 -27.38 4.03
C LYS A 9 -8.25 -26.63 2.92
N LEU A 10 -9.26 -27.25 2.31
CA LEU A 10 -10.10 -26.60 1.30
C LEU A 10 -10.86 -25.40 1.87
N LEU A 11 -11.46 -25.55 3.06
CA LEU A 11 -12.16 -24.45 3.73
C LEU A 11 -11.24 -23.28 4.07
N ILE A 12 -10.04 -23.57 4.58
CA ILE A 12 -9.05 -22.52 4.88
C ILE A 12 -8.61 -21.82 3.61
N HIS A 13 -8.29 -22.58 2.55
CA HIS A 13 -7.89 -22.01 1.27
C HIS A 13 -8.99 -21.10 0.70
N GLN A 14 -10.24 -21.57 0.72
CA GLN A 14 -11.38 -20.81 0.22
C GLN A 14 -11.59 -19.51 1.01
N ALA A 15 -11.57 -19.57 2.34
CA ALA A 15 -11.72 -18.39 3.20
C ALA A 15 -10.59 -17.37 3.01
N VAL A 16 -9.35 -17.85 2.80
CA VAL A 16 -8.21 -16.97 2.49
C VAL A 16 -8.38 -16.32 1.13
N VAL A 17 -8.76 -17.09 0.10
CA VAL A 17 -9.02 -16.53 -1.23
C VAL A 17 -10.13 -15.49 -1.17
N GLU A 18 -11.27 -15.79 -0.55
CA GLU A 18 -12.41 -14.88 -0.41
C GLU A 18 -12.02 -13.57 0.29
N ALA A 19 -11.31 -13.66 1.43
CA ALA A 19 -10.84 -12.48 2.17
C ALA A 19 -9.81 -11.64 1.39
N LEU A 20 -9.04 -12.27 0.49
CA LEU A 20 -8.13 -11.56 -0.40
C LEU A 20 -8.87 -10.95 -1.60
N THR A 21 -9.86 -11.63 -2.17
CA THR A 21 -10.63 -11.19 -3.34
C THR A 21 -11.72 -10.16 -3.04
N GLU A 22 -12.23 -10.06 -1.80
CA GLU A 22 -13.13 -8.96 -1.41
C GLU A 22 -12.44 -7.58 -1.49
N ASN A 23 -11.10 -7.55 -1.63
CA ASN A 23 -10.34 -6.37 -1.98
C ASN A 23 -10.17 -6.25 -3.50
N ASP A 24 -11.27 -6.23 -4.25
CA ASP A 24 -11.35 -5.89 -5.69
C ASP A 24 -10.99 -4.40 -5.96
N ASN A 25 -9.96 -3.90 -5.27
CA ASN A 25 -9.21 -2.67 -5.52
C ASN A 25 -7.87 -2.96 -6.20
N ASP A 26 -7.59 -4.20 -6.61
CA ASP A 26 -6.41 -4.65 -7.36
C ASP A 26 -6.38 -4.14 -8.82
N GLU A 27 -6.91 -2.94 -9.07
CA GLU A 27 -6.44 -2.18 -10.22
C GLU A 27 -4.96 -1.89 -9.98
N TYR A 28 -4.10 -2.64 -10.68
CA TYR A 28 -2.64 -2.54 -10.69
C TYR A 28 -1.93 -3.15 -9.47
N GLU A 29 -1.68 -4.46 -9.51
CA GLU A 29 -0.85 -5.18 -8.55
C GLU A 29 0.47 -4.43 -8.29
N GLY A 30 0.78 -4.17 -7.01
CA GLY A 30 1.96 -3.41 -6.59
C GLY A 30 1.73 -1.90 -6.46
N PHE A 31 0.56 -1.39 -6.85
CA PHE A 31 0.14 -0.02 -6.64
C PHE A 31 -0.95 0.06 -5.58
N ALA A 32 -1.03 1.20 -4.91
CA ALA A 32 -2.08 1.50 -3.95
C ALA A 32 -2.63 2.90 -4.23
N ASP A 33 -3.94 3.08 -4.06
CA ASP A 33 -4.48 4.43 -3.94
C ASP A 33 -4.06 5.08 -2.61
N MET A 34 -4.42 6.34 -2.42
CA MET A 34 -4.05 7.08 -1.20
C MET A 34 -4.60 6.45 0.08
N ALA A 35 -5.79 5.87 0.06
CA ALA A 35 -6.39 5.25 1.24
C ALA A 35 -5.63 3.97 1.59
N ARG A 36 -5.42 3.11 0.60
CA ARG A 36 -4.71 1.84 0.77
C ARG A 36 -3.24 2.04 1.14
N PHE A 37 -2.58 3.03 0.54
CA PHE A 37 -1.18 3.32 0.84
C PHE A 37 -0.98 3.80 2.28
N ARG A 38 -1.95 4.52 2.86
CA ARG A 38 -1.94 4.89 4.29
C ARG A 38 -2.01 3.68 5.20
N GLU A 39 -2.86 2.71 4.88
CA GLU A 39 -2.97 1.47 5.65
C GLU A 39 -1.68 0.67 5.61
N ILE A 40 -1.05 0.56 4.43
CA ILE A 40 0.19 -0.18 4.24
C ILE A 40 1.38 0.52 4.92
N SER A 41 1.50 1.83 4.77
CA SER A 41 2.65 2.60 5.26
C SER A 41 2.56 2.96 6.75
N GLY A 42 1.36 3.00 7.32
CA GLY A 42 1.10 3.48 8.68
C GLY A 42 1.29 5.00 8.85
N ILE A 43 1.49 5.74 7.75
CA ILE A 43 1.76 7.19 7.80
C ILE A 43 0.45 7.96 7.83
N SER A 44 0.41 9.03 8.62
CA SER A 44 -0.76 9.90 8.71
C SER A 44 -1.07 10.54 7.35
N LYS A 45 -2.36 10.79 7.08
CA LYS A 45 -2.78 11.49 5.86
C LYS A 45 -2.06 12.84 5.71
N HIS A 46 -1.95 13.57 6.82
CA HIS A 46 -1.33 14.88 6.87
C HIS A 46 0.16 14.82 6.47
N ASP A 47 0.92 13.87 7.02
CA ASP A 47 2.33 13.73 6.67
C ASP A 47 2.52 13.31 5.20
N ILE A 48 1.62 12.48 4.66
CA ILE A 48 1.68 12.13 3.23
C ILE A 48 1.40 13.37 2.38
N GLU A 49 0.30 14.07 2.63
CA GLU A 49 -0.14 15.20 1.79
C GLU A 49 0.78 16.42 1.92
N GLU A 50 1.26 16.75 3.11
CA GLU A 50 2.02 17.99 3.36
C GLU A 50 3.54 17.80 3.32
N LYS A 51 4.05 16.58 3.53
CA LYS A 51 5.51 16.34 3.54
C LYS A 51 5.95 15.49 2.36
N LEU A 52 5.35 14.31 2.21
CA LEU A 52 5.83 13.32 1.22
C LEU A 52 5.43 13.69 -0.21
N MET A 53 4.20 14.14 -0.45
CA MET A 53 3.71 14.48 -1.78
C MET A 53 4.49 15.64 -2.45
N PHE A 54 5.08 16.53 -1.66
CA PHE A 54 5.93 17.61 -2.16
C PHE A 54 7.40 17.21 -2.27
N HIS A 55 7.80 16.07 -1.69
CA HIS A 55 9.19 15.62 -1.73
C HIS A 55 9.50 14.92 -3.07
N PRO A 56 10.51 15.37 -3.85
CA PRO A 56 10.80 14.81 -5.17
C PRO A 56 11.02 13.29 -5.18
N LYS A 57 11.73 12.76 -4.16
CA LYS A 57 12.02 11.33 -4.02
C LYS A 57 10.79 10.45 -3.83
N PHE A 58 9.73 10.98 -3.23
CA PHE A 58 8.47 10.26 -3.04
C PHE A 58 7.52 10.50 -4.21
N ASN A 59 7.39 11.76 -4.65
CA ASN A 59 6.45 12.15 -5.71
C ASN A 59 6.72 11.45 -7.06
N GLN A 60 7.97 11.08 -7.36
CA GLN A 60 8.29 10.29 -8.56
C GLN A 60 7.64 8.89 -8.59
N HIS A 61 7.19 8.38 -7.45
CA HIS A 61 6.50 7.09 -7.31
C HIS A 61 4.97 7.24 -7.30
N VAL A 62 4.46 8.44 -7.57
CA VAL A 62 3.03 8.77 -7.63
C VAL A 62 2.60 8.97 -9.08
N TYR A 63 1.68 8.15 -9.52
CA TYR A 63 1.18 8.12 -10.90
C TYR A 63 -0.27 8.60 -10.95
N ARG A 64 -0.62 9.29 -12.04
CA ARG A 64 -1.99 9.70 -12.35
C ARG A 64 -2.44 8.95 -13.59
N LEU A 65 -3.40 8.05 -13.43
CA LEU A 65 -4.11 7.47 -14.55
C LEU A 65 -5.36 8.31 -14.84
N GLN A 66 -5.73 8.45 -16.11
CA GLN A 66 -6.79 9.31 -16.65
C GLN A 66 -7.83 9.79 -15.59
N GLY A 67 -7.76 11.07 -15.22
CA GLY A 67 -8.64 11.67 -14.21
C GLY A 67 -7.90 12.21 -12.99
N ARG A 68 -8.57 12.18 -11.82
CA ARG A 68 -8.06 12.74 -10.53
C ARG A 68 -7.48 11.68 -9.58
N LYS A 69 -7.63 10.39 -9.87
CA LYS A 69 -7.15 9.30 -8.99
C LYS A 69 -5.63 9.18 -9.10
N ARG A 70 -4.99 8.99 -7.95
CA ARG A 70 -3.54 8.81 -7.84
C ARG A 70 -3.25 7.39 -7.38
N TYR A 71 -2.25 6.78 -7.98
CA TYR A 71 -1.75 5.46 -7.66
C TYR A 71 -0.29 5.60 -7.22
N ILE A 72 0.09 4.89 -6.16
CA ILE A 72 1.40 4.97 -5.53
C ILE A 72 2.05 3.61 -5.68
N ASP A 73 3.22 3.54 -6.30
CA ASP A 73 4.00 2.30 -6.39
C ASP A 73 4.55 1.95 -4.99
N ILE A 74 4.01 0.89 -4.39
CA ILE A 74 4.10 0.63 -2.95
C ILE A 74 5.56 0.47 -2.51
N LYS A 75 6.30 -0.43 -3.17
CA LYS A 75 7.66 -0.81 -2.75
C LYS A 75 8.66 0.34 -2.83
N PRO A 76 8.83 1.05 -3.96
CA PRO A 76 9.76 2.16 -4.03
C PRO A 76 9.29 3.37 -3.21
N ALA A 77 7.98 3.64 -3.10
CA ALA A 77 7.49 4.71 -2.24
C ALA A 77 7.84 4.47 -0.76
N LEU A 78 7.64 3.25 -0.23
CA LEU A 78 8.06 2.88 1.13
C LEU A 78 9.57 3.03 1.35
N LYS A 79 10.38 2.66 0.35
CA LYS A 79 11.83 2.86 0.42
C LYS A 79 12.18 4.36 0.49
N SER A 80 11.55 5.18 -0.35
CA SER A 80 11.81 6.62 -0.42
C SER A 80 11.50 7.34 0.90
N ILE A 81 10.47 6.93 1.64
CA ILE A 81 10.11 7.52 2.94
C ILE A 81 11.29 7.47 3.92
N LYS A 82 12.00 6.35 3.98
CA LYS A 82 13.16 6.20 4.87
C LYS A 82 14.27 7.20 4.51
N GLU A 83 14.42 7.52 3.24
CA GLU A 83 15.39 8.52 2.78
C GLU A 83 14.94 9.94 3.14
N VAL A 84 13.65 10.26 2.92
CA VAL A 84 13.07 11.56 3.30
C VAL A 84 13.20 11.83 4.80
N MET A 85 12.93 10.82 5.64
CA MET A 85 13.07 10.95 7.09
C MET A 85 14.51 11.27 7.50
N LYS A 86 15.50 10.56 6.93
CA LYS A 86 16.92 10.82 7.19
C LYS A 86 17.36 12.21 6.74
N GLU A 87 16.82 12.72 5.64
CA GLU A 87 17.14 14.07 5.16
C GLU A 87 16.59 15.15 6.08
N ASN A 88 15.39 14.96 6.62
CA ASN A 88 14.79 15.90 7.57
C ASN A 88 15.46 15.88 8.95
N ASP A 89 15.98 14.75 9.40
CA ASP A 89 16.71 14.65 10.67
C ASP A 89 18.10 15.33 10.62
N ASN A 90 18.66 15.54 9.43
CA ASN A 90 19.94 16.26 9.24
C ASN A 90 19.80 17.79 9.22
N LEU A 91 18.60 18.33 9.51
CA LEU A 91 18.31 19.76 9.56
C LEU A 91 18.19 20.31 11.00
N ILE A 92 18.57 19.53 12.02
CA ILE A 92 18.59 19.92 13.45
C ILE A 92 20.03 19.98 13.97
#